data_AF-A0A3P7NYL3-F1
#
_entry.id   AF-A0A3P7NYL3-F1
#
_cell.length_a   1.000
_cell.length_b   1.000
_cell.length_c   1.000
_cell.angle_alpha   90.00
_cell.angle_beta   90.00
_cell.angle_gamma   90.00
#
_symmetry.space_group_name_H-M   'P 1'
#
loop_
_entity.id
_entity.type
_entity.pdbx_description
1 polymer ?
#
loop_
_entity_poly.entity_id
_entity_poly.type
_entity_poly.pdbx_seq_one_letter_code
_entity_poly.pdbx_strand_id
1 'polypeptide(L)'
;MEKSFRTVKLSILESDIVKLILEFLEKRDFAFSQISLERESGVVNGTYNEDVLFFRQLVLQGHWDDALDYIEPLKEPPLELDLRPIRFLLLKHKFLELLCLREEALQTVNENGDGTGEAPENDQSVEQRMEFLSILLNPPPYSADR
;
A
#
# COMPACT_ATOMS: atom_id res chain seq x y z
N MET A 1 -4.22 -34.72 -48.76
CA MET A 1 -3.35 -33.92 -47.88
C MET A 1 -3.85 -34.14 -46.46
N GLU A 2 -3.32 -35.16 -45.77
CA GLU A 2 -3.76 -35.52 -44.42
C GLU A 2 -3.25 -34.47 -43.42
N LYS A 3 -4.18 -33.84 -42.70
CA LYS A 3 -3.84 -32.95 -41.59
C LYS A 3 -3.42 -33.82 -40.40
N SER A 4 -2.13 -33.82 -40.10
CA SER A 4 -1.60 -34.41 -38.86
C SER A 4 -2.04 -33.54 -37.69
N PHE A 5 -3.00 -34.02 -36.90
CA PHE A 5 -3.42 -33.38 -35.66
C PHE A 5 -2.48 -33.81 -34.54
N ARG A 6 -1.70 -32.88 -34.01
CA ARG A 6 -0.93 -33.07 -32.78
C ARG A 6 -1.85 -32.81 -31.59
N THR A 7 -2.15 -33.84 -30.82
CA THR A 7 -2.93 -33.73 -29.60
C THR A 7 -1.99 -33.51 -28.42
N VAL A 8 -2.11 -32.36 -27.75
CA VAL A 8 -1.34 -32.05 -26.54
C VAL A 8 -2.26 -32.26 -25.34
N LYS A 9 -1.81 -33.04 -24.34
CA LYS A 9 -2.49 -33.15 -23.05
C LYS A 9 -2.02 -32.02 -22.16
N LEU A 10 -2.95 -31.16 -21.75
CA LEU A 10 -2.73 -30.08 -20.79
C LEU A 10 -3.38 -30.46 -19.47
N SER A 11 -2.61 -30.42 -18.38
CA SER A 11 -3.12 -30.51 -17.01
C SER A 11 -3.02 -29.13 -16.37
N ILE A 12 -4.17 -28.55 -16.03
CA ILE A 12 -4.26 -27.26 -15.34
C ILE A 12 -4.68 -27.54 -13.91
N LEU A 13 -3.96 -26.99 -12.94
CA LEU A 13 -4.36 -26.99 -11.54
C LEU A 13 -5.19 -25.75 -11.23
N GLU A 14 -6.02 -25.83 -10.19
CA GLU A 14 -6.80 -24.69 -9.72
C GLU A 14 -5.92 -23.48 -9.37
N SER A 15 -4.75 -23.72 -8.76
CA SER A 15 -3.77 -22.68 -8.44
C SER A 15 -3.23 -21.96 -9.68
N ASP A 16 -3.16 -22.63 -10.83
CA ASP A 16 -2.73 -22.00 -12.10
C ASP A 16 -3.79 -21.03 -12.60
N ILE A 17 -5.08 -21.35 -12.42
CA ILE A 17 -6.20 -20.47 -12.78
C ILE A 17 -6.19 -19.23 -11.88
N VAL A 18 -6.03 -19.42 -10.57
CA VAL A 18 -5.97 -18.31 -9.61
C VAL A 18 -4.80 -17.38 -9.93
N LYS A 19 -3.61 -17.91 -10.19
CA LYS A 19 -2.44 -17.09 -10.59
C LYS A 19 -2.70 -16.30 -11.87
N LEU A 20 -3.39 -16.90 -12.85
CA LEU A 20 -3.72 -16.22 -14.09
C LEU A 20 -4.72 -15.06 -13.87
N ILE A 21 -5.65 -15.22 -12.92
CA ILE A 21 -6.55 -14.13 -12.50
C ILE A 21 -5.76 -13.05 -11.75
N LEU A 22 -4.89 -13.42 -10.81
CA LEU A 22 -4.07 -12.47 -10.04
C LEU A 22 -3.20 -11.61 -10.98
N GLU A 23 -2.56 -12.24 -11.96
CA GLU A 23 -1.77 -11.56 -12.99
C GLU A 23 -2.63 -10.58 -13.84
N PHE A 24 -3.88 -10.94 -14.09
CA PHE A 24 -4.82 -10.05 -14.77
C PHE A 24 -5.21 -8.85 -13.91
N LEU A 25 -5.46 -9.06 -12.61
CA LEU A 25 -5.81 -8.00 -11.67
C LEU A 25 -4.66 -7.00 -11.49
N GLU A 26 -3.43 -7.51 -11.35
CA GLU A 26 -2.22 -6.68 -11.22
C GLU A 26 -2.03 -5.78 -12.44
N LYS A 27 -2.14 -6.32 -13.66
CA LYS A 27 -2.00 -5.55 -14.92
C LYS A 27 -3.06 -4.47 -15.14
N ARG A 28 -4.13 -4.47 -14.33
CA ARG A 28 -5.23 -3.51 -14.40
C ARG A 28 -5.33 -2.64 -13.16
N ASP A 29 -4.35 -2.72 -12.25
CA ASP A 29 -4.31 -1.98 -10.99
C ASP A 29 -5.53 -2.25 -10.07
N PHE A 30 -6.10 -3.46 -10.13
CA PHE A 30 -7.22 -3.88 -9.29
C PHE A 30 -6.74 -4.41 -7.93
N ALA A 31 -6.02 -3.57 -7.19
CA ALA A 31 -5.31 -3.94 -5.96
C ALA A 31 -6.24 -4.53 -4.89
N PHE A 32 -7.42 -3.94 -4.65
CA PHE A 32 -8.36 -4.46 -3.65
C PHE A 32 -8.86 -5.87 -3.98
N SER A 33 -9.29 -6.09 -5.23
CA SER A 33 -9.74 -7.41 -5.67
C SER A 33 -8.62 -8.45 -5.61
N GLN A 34 -7.39 -8.04 -5.97
CA GLN A 34 -6.23 -8.91 -5.88
C GLN A 34 -5.96 -9.33 -4.43
N ILE A 35 -5.88 -8.37 -3.50
CA ILE A 35 -5.64 -8.66 -2.08
C ILE A 35 -6.75 -9.54 -1.49
N SER A 36 -8.01 -9.30 -1.83
CA SER A 36 -9.13 -10.14 -1.37
C SER A 36 -9.00 -11.57 -1.88
N LEU A 37 -8.71 -11.76 -3.17
CA LEU A 37 -8.55 -13.09 -3.76
C LEU A 37 -7.36 -13.83 -3.16
N GLU A 38 -6.22 -13.16 -2.93
CA GLU A 38 -5.05 -13.76 -2.27
C GLU A 38 -5.38 -14.22 -0.84
N ARG A 39 -6.16 -13.43 -0.08
CA ARG A 39 -6.60 -13.77 1.27
C ARG A 39 -7.57 -14.96 1.31
N GLU A 40 -8.50 -15.02 0.36
CA GLU A 40 -9.52 -16.08 0.30
C GLU A 40 -8.95 -17.40 -0.23
N SER A 41 -8.10 -17.35 -1.25
CA SER A 41 -7.53 -18.53 -1.90
C SER A 41 -6.24 -19.03 -1.23
N GLY A 42 -5.54 -18.18 -0.48
CA GLY A 42 -4.20 -18.46 0.05
C GLY A 42 -3.11 -18.53 -1.03
N VAL A 43 -3.42 -18.20 -2.30
CA VAL A 43 -2.47 -18.18 -3.41
C VAL A 43 -2.02 -16.75 -3.64
N VAL A 44 -0.72 -16.48 -3.57
CA VAL A 44 -0.13 -15.16 -3.82
C VAL A 44 0.41 -15.04 -5.24
N ASN A 45 0.33 -13.86 -5.84
CA ASN A 45 0.98 -13.64 -7.14
C ASN A 45 2.50 -13.54 -6.97
N GLY A 46 3.26 -14.41 -7.65
CA GLY A 46 4.73 -14.44 -7.59
C GLY A 46 5.31 -15.44 -6.57
N THR A 47 6.64 -15.41 -6.44
CA THR A 47 7.41 -16.31 -5.56
C THR A 47 8.15 -15.50 -4.51
N TYR A 48 7.45 -15.12 -3.46
CA TYR A 48 8.01 -14.44 -2.30
C TYR A 48 8.24 -15.43 -1.15
N ASN A 49 9.28 -15.21 -0.36
CA ASN A 49 9.46 -15.93 0.90
C ASN A 49 8.45 -15.45 1.94
N GLU A 50 8.23 -16.28 2.96
CA GLU A 50 7.28 -16.00 4.04
C GLU A 50 7.60 -14.68 4.77
N ASP A 51 8.87 -14.33 4.95
CA ASP A 51 9.28 -13.08 5.61
C ASP A 51 8.82 -11.83 4.85
N VAL A 52 8.96 -11.83 3.51
CA VAL A 52 8.49 -10.71 2.68
C VAL A 52 6.97 -10.65 2.65
N LEU A 53 6.30 -11.80 2.62
CA LEU A 53 4.84 -11.86 2.71
C LEU A 53 4.33 -11.36 4.06
N PHE A 54 5.03 -11.67 5.15
CA PHE A 54 4.72 -11.17 6.48
C PHE A 54 4.91 -9.64 6.56
N PHE A 55 6.02 -9.10 6.06
CA PHE A 55 6.23 -7.66 5.99
C PHE A 55 5.15 -6.96 5.17
N ARG A 56 4.79 -7.51 4.00
CA ARG A 56 3.68 -7.01 3.18
C ARG A 56 2.38 -6.99 3.98
N GLN A 57 2.12 -8.00 4.79
CA GLN A 57 0.92 -8.06 5.62
C GLN A 57 0.89 -6.95 6.68
N LEU A 58 2.01 -6.66 7.35
CA LEU A 58 2.11 -5.55 8.29
C LEU A 58 1.75 -4.21 7.61
N VAL A 59 2.29 -3.98 6.42
CA VAL A 59 2.02 -2.77 5.62
C VAL A 59 0.55 -2.70 5.19
N LEU A 60 -0.02 -3.79 4.67
CA LEU A 60 -1.42 -3.83 4.23
C LEU A 60 -2.43 -3.70 5.38
N GLN A 61 -2.03 -4.01 6.61
CA GLN A 61 -2.85 -3.84 7.81
C GLN A 61 -2.67 -2.47 8.48
N GLY A 62 -1.76 -1.62 8.00
CA GLY A 62 -1.45 -0.34 8.64
C GLY A 62 -0.68 -0.48 9.95
N HIS A 63 -0.05 -1.64 10.20
CA HIS A 63 0.80 -1.86 11.38
C HIS A 63 2.19 -1.25 11.16
N TRP A 64 2.24 0.08 11.06
CA TRP A 64 3.43 0.82 10.63
C TRP A 64 4.62 0.69 11.59
N ASP A 65 4.35 0.66 12.91
CA ASP A 65 5.41 0.55 13.92
C ASP A 65 6.05 -0.85 13.91
N ASP A 66 5.23 -1.90 13.85
CA ASP A 66 5.71 -3.28 13.68
C ASP A 66 6.50 -3.43 12.36
N ALA A 67 6.06 -2.78 11.27
CA ALA A 67 6.76 -2.81 10.00
C ALA A 67 8.14 -2.11 10.07
N LEU A 68 8.27 -1.01 10.82
CA LEU A 68 9.53 -0.32 11.04
C LEU A 68 10.48 -1.17 11.90
N ASP A 69 9.97 -1.80 12.95
CA ASP A 69 10.75 -2.69 13.80
C ASP A 69 11.20 -3.95 13.05
N TYR A 70 10.35 -4.47 12.15
CA TYR A 70 10.64 -5.65 11.35
C TYR A 70 11.81 -5.48 10.38
N ILE A 71 11.99 -4.28 9.82
CA ILE A 71 13.08 -4.00 8.86
C ILE A 71 14.40 -3.64 9.52
N GLU A 72 14.40 -3.21 10.78
CA GLU A 72 15.61 -2.71 11.46
C GLU A 72 16.77 -3.74 11.48
N PRO A 73 16.53 -5.05 11.71
CA PRO A 73 17.58 -6.06 11.64
C PRO A 73 18.26 -6.19 10.26
N LEU A 74 17.61 -5.77 9.18
CA LEU A 74 18.15 -5.88 7.81
C LEU A 74 19.32 -4.91 7.53
N LYS A 75 19.56 -3.96 8.44
CA LYS A 75 20.71 -3.04 8.40
C LYS A 75 22.02 -3.75 8.77
N GLU A 76 21.94 -4.86 9.50
CA GLU A 76 23.08 -5.61 9.98
C GLU A 76 23.59 -6.63 8.94
N PRO A 77 24.83 -7.14 9.07
CA PRO A 77 25.33 -8.20 8.21
C PRO A 77 24.41 -9.42 8.24
N PRO A 78 24.18 -10.10 7.10
CA PRO A 78 24.98 -10.09 5.88
C PRO A 78 24.46 -9.16 4.75
N LEU A 79 23.36 -8.45 4.96
CA LEU A 79 22.61 -7.76 3.91
C LEU A 79 23.00 -6.27 3.77
N GLU A 80 23.31 -5.60 4.88
CA GLU A 80 23.75 -4.19 4.92
C GLU A 80 22.88 -3.25 4.05
N LEU A 81 21.56 -3.45 4.09
CA LEU A 81 20.64 -2.72 3.22
C LEU A 81 20.50 -1.26 3.66
N ASP A 82 20.45 -0.36 2.67
CA ASP A 82 20.07 1.03 2.94
C ASP A 82 18.57 1.12 3.20
N LEU A 83 18.20 1.21 4.49
CA LEU A 83 16.80 1.29 4.92
C LEU A 83 16.20 2.69 4.79
N ARG A 84 16.97 3.73 4.43
CA ARG A 84 16.44 5.11 4.37
C ARG A 84 15.23 5.25 3.44
N PRO A 85 15.22 4.69 2.22
CA PRO A 85 14.06 4.80 1.33
C PRO A 85 12.83 4.07 1.89
N ILE A 86 13.01 2.86 2.42
CA ILE A 86 11.92 2.05 2.97
C ILE A 86 11.31 2.74 4.19
N ARG A 87 12.15 3.21 5.12
CA ARG A 87 11.71 3.97 6.31
C ARG A 87 10.96 5.24 5.92
N PHE A 88 11.45 5.97 4.92
CA PHE A 88 10.75 7.16 4.41
C PHE A 88 9.36 6.81 3.88
N LEU A 89 9.23 5.76 3.05
CA LEU A 89 7.93 5.35 2.53
C LEU A 89 6.97 4.92 3.63
N LEU A 90 7.42 4.12 4.61
CA LEU A 90 6.59 3.69 5.73
C LEU A 90 6.08 4.88 6.56
N LEU A 91 6.97 5.81 6.91
CA LEU A 91 6.61 7.01 7.66
C LEU A 91 5.70 7.95 6.88
N LYS A 92 5.90 8.06 5.56
CA LYS A 92 5.00 8.82 4.68
C LYS A 92 3.58 8.26 4.74
N HIS A 93 3.40 6.95 4.58
CA HIS A 93 2.07 6.34 4.61
C HIS A 93 1.43 6.39 6.00
N LYS A 94 2.22 6.14 7.06
CA LYS A 94 1.77 6.34 8.45
C LYS A 94 1.23 7.75 8.68
N PHE A 95 1.96 8.76 8.20
CA PHE A 95 1.53 10.16 8.32
C PHE A 95 0.25 10.45 7.53
N LEU A 96 0.15 9.97 6.29
CA LEU A 96 -1.04 10.14 5.46
C LEU A 96 -2.29 9.51 6.10
N GLU A 97 -2.16 8.30 6.63
CA GLU A 97 -3.27 7.63 7.33
C GLU A 97 -3.75 8.43 8.55
N LEU A 98 -2.80 8.93 9.36
CA LEU A 98 -3.13 9.77 10.52
C LEU A 98 -3.80 11.10 10.13
N LEU A 99 -3.51 11.63 8.94
CA LEU A 99 -4.22 12.81 8.43
C LEU A 99 -5.67 12.49 8.08
N CYS A 100 -5.92 11.37 7.39
CA CYS A 100 -7.27 10.92 7.02
C CYS A 100 -8.14 10.65 8.26
N LEU A 101 -7.62 9.91 9.25
CA LEU A 101 -8.34 9.60 10.49
C LEU A 101 -8.71 10.86 11.29
N ARG A 102 -7.85 11.89 11.27
CA ARG A 102 -8.13 13.15 11.95
C ARG A 102 -9.25 13.94 11.28
N GLU A 103 -9.33 13.88 9.95
CA GLU A 103 -10.40 14.55 9.20
C GLU A 103 -11.77 13.95 9.54
N GLU A 104 -11.87 12.62 9.56
CA GLU A 104 -13.09 11.91 9.97
C GLU A 104 -13.50 12.25 11.42
N ALA A 105 -12.52 12.35 12.33
CA ALA A 105 -12.76 12.74 13.71
C ALA A 105 -13.28 14.19 13.85
N LEU A 106 -12.91 15.10 12.96
CA LEU A 106 -13.41 16.48 12.97
C LEU A 106 -14.83 16.59 12.37
N GLN A 107 -15.14 15.78 11.36
CA GLN A 107 -16.47 15.76 10.73
C GLN A 107 -17.56 15.22 11.67
N THR A 108 -17.26 14.19 12.45
CA THR A 108 -18.22 13.58 13.41
C THR A 108 -18.60 14.50 14.57
N VAL A 109 -17.76 15.50 14.91
CA VAL A 109 -18.06 16.51 15.94
C VAL A 109 -19.07 17.55 15.44
N ASN A 110 -19.12 17.79 14.13
CA ASN A 110 -19.98 18.82 13.54
C ASN A 110 -21.43 18.35 13.29
N GLU A 111 -21.69 17.04 13.27
CA GLU A 111 -23.02 16.47 13.05
C GLU A 111 -23.86 16.32 14.34
N ASN A 112 -23.24 16.47 15.52
CA ASN A 112 -23.89 16.34 16.82
C ASN A 112 -23.63 17.60 17.69
N GLY A 113 -24.07 18.77 17.23
CA GLY A 113 -23.84 20.04 17.94
C GLY A 113 -25.03 20.98 17.93
N ASP A 114 -25.77 20.98 19.04
CA ASP A 114 -26.68 22.04 19.46
C ASP A 114 -26.05 23.44 19.30
N GLY A 115 -26.86 24.38 18.81
CA GLY A 115 -26.42 25.69 18.39
C GLY A 115 -26.12 26.61 19.56
N THR A 116 -24.86 26.73 19.96
CA THR A 116 -24.32 27.97 20.52
C THR A 116 -22.94 28.23 19.93
N GLY A 117 -22.81 29.36 19.24
CA GLY A 117 -21.70 29.65 18.37
C GLY A 117 -20.38 29.92 19.09
N GLU A 118 -19.34 29.25 18.60
CA GLU A 118 -18.02 29.84 18.41
C GLU A 118 -17.64 29.58 16.95
N ALA A 119 -17.23 30.65 16.25
CA ALA A 119 -16.82 30.58 14.85
C ALA A 119 -15.67 29.58 14.68
N PRO A 120 -15.61 28.83 13.56
CA PRO A 120 -14.50 27.91 13.34
C PRO A 120 -13.19 28.71 13.27
N GLU A 121 -12.34 28.56 14.27
CA GLU A 121 -11.00 29.12 14.27
C GLU A 121 -10.20 28.51 13.10
N ASN A 122 -10.05 29.31 12.04
CA ASN A 122 -9.03 29.27 11.00
C ASN A 122 -8.80 27.94 10.23
N ASP A 123 -9.37 27.90 9.02
CA ASP A 123 -9.01 27.04 7.88
C ASP A 123 -7.51 27.06 7.48
N GLN A 124 -6.67 27.91 8.07
CA GLN A 124 -5.22 27.96 7.82
C GLN A 124 -4.52 26.62 8.07
N SER A 125 -4.96 25.84 9.04
CA SER A 125 -4.38 24.52 9.31
C SER A 125 -4.69 23.52 8.19
N VAL A 126 -5.88 23.62 7.58
CA VAL A 126 -6.32 22.75 6.49
C VAL A 126 -5.62 23.14 5.19
N GLU A 127 -5.54 24.44 4.88
CA GLU A 127 -4.82 24.93 3.71
C GLU A 127 -3.33 24.58 3.75
N GLN A 128 -2.66 24.80 4.90
CA GLN A 128 -1.26 24.40 5.09
C GLN A 128 -1.06 22.89 4.91
N ARG A 129 -2.01 22.07 5.37
CA ARG A 129 -1.96 20.61 5.18
C ARG A 129 -2.13 20.21 3.73
N MET A 130 -3.06 20.82 3.01
CA MET A 130 -3.28 20.56 1.59
C MET A 130 -2.09 21.03 0.74
N GLU A 131 -1.45 22.13 1.13
CA GLU A 131 -0.20 22.59 0.55
C GLU A 131 0.93 21.57 0.80
N PHE A 132 1.12 21.10 2.03
CA PHE A 132 2.09 20.04 2.35
C PHE A 132 1.82 18.73 1.59
N LEU A 133 0.55 18.31 1.50
CA LEU A 133 0.15 17.14 0.72
C LEU A 133 0.47 17.31 -0.77
N SER A 134 0.22 18.50 -1.32
CA SER A 134 0.53 18.82 -2.72
C SER A 134 2.03 18.71 -3.01
N ILE A 135 2.88 19.17 -2.08
CA ILE A 135 4.34 19.09 -2.17
C ILE A 135 4.84 17.63 -2.04
N LEU A 136 4.20 16.82 -1.18
CA LEU A 136 4.59 15.42 -0.98
C LEU A 136 4.11 14.47 -2.09
N LEU A 137 3.02 14.81 -2.77
CA LEU A 137 2.46 14.03 -3.88
C LEU A 137 3.11 14.44 -5.22
N ASN A 138 3.43 15.72 -5.39
CA ASN A 138 4.17 16.26 -6.54
C ASN A 138 5.45 16.95 -6.05
N PRO A 139 6.49 16.18 -5.67
CA PRO A 139 7.75 16.79 -5.29
C PRO A 139 8.28 17.61 -6.48
N PRO A 140 8.76 18.84 -6.25
CA PRO A 140 9.38 19.61 -7.31
C PRO A 140 10.53 18.78 -7.91
N PRO A 141 10.78 18.88 -9.23
CA PRO A 141 11.84 18.11 -9.87
C PRO A 141 13.14 18.40 -9.12
N TYR A 142 13.82 17.33 -8.68
CA TYR A 142 15.12 17.42 -8.03
C TYR A 142 16.02 18.26 -8.95
N SER A 143 16.34 19.48 -8.54
CA SER A 143 17.39 20.26 -9.17
C SER A 143 18.67 19.49 -8.91
N ALA A 144 19.11 18.73 -9.91
CA ALA A 144 20.41 18.10 -9.95
C ALA A 144 21.47 19.19 -10.09
N ASP A 145 21.72 19.93 -9.01
CA ASP A 145 22.89 20.79 -8.88
C ASP A 145 23.92 20.12 -7.97
N ARG A 146 25.11 20.04 -8.55
CA ARG A 146 26.34 19.35 -8.15
C ARG A 146 26.84 19.65 -6.74
#